data_AF-A0A151QLC7-F1
#
_entry.id   AF-A0A151QLC7-F1
#
_cell.length_a   1.000
_cell.length_b   1.000
_cell.length_c   1.000
_cell.angle_alpha   90.00
_cell.angle_beta   90.00
_cell.angle_gamma   90.00
#
_symmetry.space_group_name_H-M   'P 1'
#
loop_
_entity.id
_entity.type
_entity.pdbx_description
1 polymer ?
#
loop_
_entity_poly.entity_id
_entity_poly.type
_entity_poly.pdbx_seq_one_letter_code
_entity_poly.pdbx_strand_id
1 'polypeptide(L)' 'LKRKFGGNARVKKSMLNALRREFEVLEMIDTETITEYFARVMTVANKMRSNGENMPDSKV' A
#
# COMPACT_ATOMS: atom_id res chain seq x y z
N LEU A 1 -3.98 -30.78 11.60
CA LEU A 1 -4.38 -29.34 11.64
C LEU A 1 -3.55 -28.49 10.66
N LYS A 2 -3.69 -28.67 9.33
CA LYS A 2 -2.83 -27.99 8.32
C LYS A 2 -3.60 -27.21 7.24
N ARG A 3 -4.81 -26.70 7.56
CA ARG A 3 -5.70 -26.10 6.54
C ARG A 3 -6.25 -24.70 6.82
N LYS A 4 -5.78 -23.99 7.85
CA LYS A 4 -6.26 -22.61 8.16
C LYS A 4 -5.25 -21.48 7.96
N PHE A 5 -3.96 -21.77 7.77
CA PHE A 5 -2.91 -20.72 7.72
C PHE A 5 -2.44 -20.32 6.31
N GLY A 6 -2.65 -21.16 5.29
CA GLY A 6 -2.21 -20.88 3.91
C GLY A 6 -3.03 -19.83 3.16
N GLY A 7 -4.33 -19.68 3.49
CA GLY A 7 -5.20 -18.67 2.89
C GLY A 7 -4.78 -17.25 3.27
N ASN A 8 -4.38 -17.04 4.52
CA ASN A 8 -3.96 -15.73 5.03
C ASN A 8 -2.73 -15.19 4.30
N ALA A 9 -1.74 -16.04 4.02
CA ALA A 9 -0.54 -15.64 3.27
C ALA A 9 -0.86 -15.24 1.82
N ARG A 10 -1.73 -15.99 1.14
CA ARG A 10 -2.16 -15.66 -0.23
C ARG A 10 -2.98 -14.37 -0.27
N VAL A 11 -3.88 -14.17 0.70
CA VAL A 11 -4.67 -12.94 0.83
C VAL A 11 -3.76 -11.73 1.09
N LYS A 12 -2.83 -11.83 2.04
CA LYS A 12 -1.84 -10.78 2.31
C LYS A 12 -1.00 -10.43 1.08
N LYS A 13 -0.54 -11.44 0.35
CA LYS A 13 0.22 -11.22 -0.91
C LYS A 13 -0.63 -10.51 -1.97
N SER A 14 -1.89 -10.92 -2.13
CA SER A 14 -2.82 -10.26 -3.07
C SER A 14 -3.07 -8.80 -2.68
N MET A 15 -3.26 -8.54 -1.39
CA MET A 15 -3.47 -7.19 -0.87
C MET A 15 -2.24 -6.30 -1.06
N LEU A 16 -1.04 -6.80 -0.77
CA LEU A 16 0.21 -6.08 -1.04
C LEU A 16 0.37 -5.75 -2.52
N ASN A 17 0.10 -6.70 -3.42
CA ASN A 17 0.19 -6.44 -4.86
C ASN A 17 -0.81 -5.39 -5.35
N ALA A 18 -2.01 -5.35 -4.77
CA ALA A 18 -2.98 -4.30 -5.07
C ALA A 18 -2.48 -2.93 -4.60
N LEU A 19 -1.93 -2.84 -3.39
CA LEU A 19 -1.36 -1.60 -2.85
C LEU A 19 -0.14 -1.11 -3.64
N ARG A 20 0.74 -2.01 -4.10
CA ARG A 20 1.86 -1.65 -4.99
C ARG A 20 1.36 -1.00 -6.27
N ARG A 21 0.36 -1.61 -6.91
CA ARG A 21 -0.23 -1.05 -8.13
C ARG A 21 -0.91 0.30 -7.88
N GLU A 22 -1.62 0.44 -6.75
CA GLU A 22 -2.21 1.72 -6.33
C GLU A 22 -1.15 2.80 -6.16
N PHE A 23 0.00 2.45 -5.56
CA PHE A 23 1.13 3.37 -5.39
C PHE A 23 1.80 3.73 -6.72
N GLU A 24 2.02 2.76 -7.62
CA GLU A 24 2.67 2.96 -8.92
C GLU A 24 1.91 3.91 -9.85
N VAL A 25 0.57 3.91 -9.77
CA VAL A 25 -0.29 4.79 -10.57
C VAL A 25 -0.77 6.01 -9.79
N LEU A 26 -0.28 6.21 -8.56
CA LEU A 26 -0.68 7.33 -7.75
C LEU A 26 -0.05 8.59 -8.33
N GLU A 27 -0.91 9.46 -8.85
CA GLU A 27 -0.51 10.75 -9.41
C GLU A 27 -1.30 11.88 -8.75
N MET A 28 -0.72 13.08 -8.81
CA MET A 28 -1.39 14.28 -8.36
C MET A 28 -2.41 14.73 -9.42
N ILE A 29 -3.62 15.07 -9.01
CA ILE A 29 -4.68 15.59 -9.88
C ILE A 29 -4.78 17.12 -9.79
N ASP A 30 -5.29 17.74 -10.85
CA ASP A 30 -5.33 19.21 -10.97
C ASP A 30 -6.13 19.92 -9.86
N THR A 31 -7.10 19.23 -9.26
CA THR A 31 -8.01 19.81 -8.27
C THR A 31 -7.60 19.57 -6.83
N GLU A 32 -6.51 18.84 -6.58
CA GLU A 32 -6.05 18.59 -5.21
C GLU A 32 -4.88 19.50 -4.82
N THR A 33 -4.78 19.76 -3.53
CA THR A 33 -3.62 20.44 -2.94
C THR A 33 -2.46 19.47 -2.72
N ILE A 34 -1.25 20.01 -2.60
CA ILE A 34 -0.05 19.23 -2.26
C ILE A 34 -0.25 18.44 -0.97
N THR A 35 -0.88 19.04 0.04
CA THR A 35 -1.15 18.39 1.33
C THR A 35 -2.10 17.20 1.19
N GLU A 36 -3.15 17.33 0.37
CA GLU A 36 -4.10 16.25 0.12
C GLU A 36 -3.44 15.11 -0.65
N TYR A 37 -2.64 15.43 -1.66
CA TYR A 37 -1.84 14.44 -2.39
C TYR A 37 -0.91 13.66 -1.43
N PHE A 38 -0.13 14.37 -0.61
CA PHE A 38 0.75 13.74 0.37
C PHE A 38 -0.01 12.87 1.38
N ALA A 39 -1.20 13.27 1.81
CA ALA A 39 -2.03 12.44 2.68
C ALA A 39 -2.44 11.12 2.02
N ARG A 40 -2.73 11.12 0.71
CA ARG A 40 -3.01 9.90 -0.07
C ARG A 40 -1.77 9.02 -0.19
N VAL A 41 -0.62 9.59 -0.56
CA VAL A 41 0.67 8.87 -0.62
C VAL A 41 0.97 8.17 0.71
N MET A 42 0.89 8.91 1.81
CA MET A 42 1.12 8.40 3.16
C MET A 42 0.14 7.29 3.54
N THR A 43 -1.12 7.40 3.12
CA THR A 43 -2.13 6.39 3.37
C THR A 43 -1.77 5.06 2.70
N VAL A 44 -1.35 5.07 1.43
CA VAL A 44 -0.95 3.86 0.71
C VAL A 44 0.34 3.28 1.30
N ALA A 45 1.36 4.11 1.54
CA ALA A 45 2.62 3.69 2.15
C ALA A 45 2.42 3.03 3.53
N ASN A 46 1.57 3.60 4.38
CA ASN A 46 1.25 3.04 5.69
C ASN A 46 0.50 1.71 5.59
N LYS A 47 -0.42 1.55 4.63
CA LYS A 47 -1.06 0.26 4.36
C LYS A 47 -0.05 -0.79 3.89
N MET A 48 0.95 -0.43 3.09
CA MET A 48 2.00 -1.35 2.67
C MET A 48 2.87 -1.78 3.86
N ARG A 49 3.28 -0.85 4.72
CA ARG A 49 4.02 -1.14 5.96
C ARG A 49 3.26 -2.10 6.88
N SER A 50 1.98 -1.83 7.11
CA SER A 50 1.15 -2.67 8.01
C SER A 50 0.93 -4.08 7.47
N ASN A 51 1.03 -4.26 6.14
CA ASN A 51 0.99 -5.57 5.49
C ASN A 51 2.38 -6.26 5.40
N GLY A 52 3.42 -5.66 5.98
CA GLY A 52 4.75 -6.25 6.12
C GLY A 52 5.74 -5.88 5.01
N GLU A 53 5.41 -4.88 4.19
CA GLU A 53 6.34 -4.35 3.18
C GLU A 53 7.35 -3.38 3.80
N ASN A 54 8.61 -3.48 3.39
CA ASN A 54 9.63 -2.50 3.74
C ASN A 54 9.48 -1.24 2.89
N MET A 55 8.77 -0.25 3.44
CA MET A 55 8.55 1.07 2.83
C MET A 55 9.27 2.15 3.67
N PRO A 56 10.59 2.37 3.47
CA PRO A 56 11.29 3.45 4.14
C PRO A 56 10.76 4.81 3.68
N ASP A 57 10.94 5.85 4.49
CA ASP A 57 10.49 7.21 4.14
C ASP A 57 11.16 7.75 2.88
N SER A 58 12.32 7.24 2.50
CA SER A 58 12.97 7.58 1.22
C SER A 58 12.24 7.07 -0.02
N LYS A 59 11.22 6.21 0.14
CA LYS A 59 10.35 5.71 -0.94
C LYS A 59 8.95 6.33 -0.93
N VAL A 60 8.65 7.18 0.04
CA VAL A 60 7.38 7.90 0.19
C VAL A 60 7.56 9.30 -0.35
#